data_AF-A0A8I2FVU1-F1
#
_entry.id   AF-A0A8I2FVU1-F1
#
_cell.length_a   1.000
_cell.length_b   1.000
_cell.length_c   1.000
_cell.angle_alpha   90.00
_cell.angle_beta   90.00
_cell.angle_gamma   90.00
#
_symmetry.space_group_name_H-M   'P 1'
#
loop_
_entity.id
_entity.type
_entity.pdbx_description
1 polymer ?
#
loop_
_entity_poly.entity_id
_entity_poly.type
_entity_poly.pdbx_seq_one_letter_code
_entity_poly.pdbx_strand_id
1 'polypeptide(L)'
;MSTKIKFWFEKIPSPVLEEKIPDIGTLTRLFCTIKMKSGNGWSDSLNAILDTGAPFSVIPLDIWTDLETKIITEHEIRGINPRKECTLPALIGKTKCILLDEEGNQSKELEILCYFALSNLVPIIVGFKDILENFRICFNYKDNTAFAEER
;
A
#
# COMPACT_ATOMS: atom_id res chain seq x y z
N MET A 1 21.79 15.72 2.65
CA MET A 1 21.03 15.37 1.43
C MET A 1 19.86 14.52 1.86
N SER A 2 18.63 14.86 1.50
CA SER A 2 17.46 14.02 1.75
C SER A 2 17.45 12.87 0.73
N THR A 3 17.21 11.65 1.21
CA THR A 3 17.04 10.48 0.34
C THR A 3 15.65 10.52 -0.29
N LYS A 4 15.59 10.32 -1.60
CA LYS A 4 14.33 10.16 -2.33
C LYS A 4 14.13 8.69 -2.66
N ILE A 5 12.96 8.17 -2.34
CA ILE A 5 12.56 6.81 -2.64
C ILE A 5 11.59 6.89 -3.81
N LYS A 6 11.96 6.30 -4.94
CA LYS A 6 11.18 6.38 -6.17
C LYS A 6 9.95 5.47 -6.11
N PHE A 7 8.86 5.98 -6.66
CA PHE A 7 7.63 5.28 -6.92
C PHE A 7 7.39 5.24 -8.43
N TRP A 8 6.49 4.39 -8.90
CA TRP A 8 6.19 4.29 -10.33
C TRP A 8 4.70 4.25 -10.62
N PHE A 9 4.34 4.74 -11.80
CA PHE A 9 3.01 4.60 -12.33
C PHE A 9 2.91 3.33 -13.18
N GLU A 10 1.80 2.62 -13.05
CA GLU A 10 1.48 1.48 -13.89
C GLU A 10 0.10 1.65 -14.52
N LYS A 11 -0.02 1.20 -15.76
CA LYS A 11 -1.25 1.26 -16.55
C LYS A 11 -1.87 -0.12 -16.59
N ILE A 12 -3.01 -0.28 -15.92
CA ILE A 12 -3.70 -1.56 -15.76
C ILE A 12 -4.95 -1.58 -16.64
N PRO A 13 -5.11 -2.56 -17.55
CA PRO A 13 -6.34 -2.70 -18.32
C PRO A 13 -7.51 -3.10 -17.41
N SER A 14 -8.72 -2.72 -17.79
CA SER A 14 -9.94 -3.17 -17.11
C SER A 14 -10.86 -3.87 -18.11
N PRO A 15 -10.76 -5.20 -18.29
CA PRO A 15 -11.57 -5.94 -19.26
C PRO A 15 -13.08 -5.70 -19.05
N VAL A 16 -13.53 -5.66 -17.80
CA VAL A 16 -14.94 -5.42 -17.44
C VAL A 16 -15.42 -4.03 -17.87
N LEU A 17 -14.54 -3.02 -17.84
CA LEU A 17 -14.89 -1.68 -18.32
C LEU A 17 -14.76 -1.57 -19.83
N GLU A 18 -13.76 -2.21 -20.43
CA GLU A 18 -13.57 -2.25 -21.88
C GLU A 18 -14.78 -2.87 -22.59
N GLU A 19 -15.38 -3.92 -22.03
CA GLU A 19 -16.63 -4.52 -22.54
C GLU A 19 -17.81 -3.54 -22.55
N LYS A 20 -17.83 -2.58 -21.62
CA LYS A 20 -18.92 -1.61 -21.44
C LYS A 20 -18.67 -0.28 -22.14
N ILE A 21 -17.40 0.07 -22.28
CA ILE A 21 -16.90 1.32 -22.85
C ILE A 21 -15.72 0.91 -23.74
N PRO A 22 -15.97 0.58 -25.01
CA PRO A 22 -14.91 0.30 -25.96
C PRO A 22 -13.92 1.47 -26.05
N ASP A 23 -12.63 1.15 -26.17
CA ASP A 23 -11.52 2.10 -26.24
C ASP A 23 -11.28 2.93 -24.95
N ILE A 24 -11.79 2.48 -23.79
CA ILE A 24 -11.51 3.15 -22.50
C ILE A 24 -10.01 3.12 -22.14
N GLY A 25 -9.28 2.13 -22.66
CA GLY A 25 -7.85 2.00 -22.48
C GLY A 25 -7.48 1.51 -21.08
N THR A 26 -6.48 2.14 -20.46
CA THR A 26 -5.89 1.66 -19.20
C THR A 26 -6.12 2.60 -18.03
N LEU A 27 -6.33 2.03 -16.85
CA LEU A 27 -6.40 2.75 -15.58
C LEU A 27 -5.00 2.95 -15.01
N THR A 28 -4.65 4.18 -14.64
CA THR A 28 -3.37 4.46 -13.99
C THR A 28 -3.45 4.18 -12.49
N ARG A 29 -2.45 3.48 -11.96
CA ARG A 29 -2.20 3.29 -10.54
C ARG A 29 -0.79 3.72 -10.19
N LEU A 30 -0.59 4.11 -8.93
CA LEU A 30 0.72 4.42 -8.39
C LEU A 30 1.15 3.30 -7.46
N PHE A 31 2.41 2.92 -7.55
CA PHE A 31 2.99 1.82 -6.80
C PHE A 31 4.27 2.22 -6.08
N CYS A 32 4.54 1.51 -5.00
CA CYS A 32 5.80 1.55 -4.28
C CYS A 32 6.26 0.12 -3.94
N THR A 33 7.54 -0.02 -3.61
CA THR A 33 8.08 -1.27 -3.08
C THR A 33 8.25 -1.13 -1.58
N ILE A 34 7.84 -2.17 -0.85
CA ILE A 34 7.96 -2.26 0.60
C ILE A 34 8.63 -3.57 1.00
N LYS A 35 9.29 -3.56 2.16
CA LYS A 35 9.61 -4.78 2.92
C LYS A 35 8.99 -4.68 4.30
N MET A 36 8.51 -5.79 4.80
CA MET A 36 7.82 -5.89 6.09
C MET A 36 8.65 -6.73 7.05
N LYS A 37 8.57 -6.42 8.34
CA LYS A 37 9.32 -7.15 9.36
C LYS A 37 8.62 -8.46 9.72
N SER A 38 9.37 -9.55 9.65
CA SER A 38 8.99 -10.91 10.06
C SER A 38 9.91 -11.40 11.18
N GLY A 39 9.52 -12.50 11.84
CA GLY A 39 10.34 -13.12 12.90
C GLY A 39 11.72 -13.59 12.43
N ASN A 40 11.91 -13.78 11.11
CA ASN A 40 13.17 -14.21 10.51
C ASN A 40 13.97 -13.04 9.87
N GLY A 41 13.53 -11.79 10.05
CA GLY A 41 14.14 -10.62 9.43
C GLY A 41 13.19 -9.88 8.49
N TRP A 42 13.72 -9.23 7.46
CA TRP A 42 12.90 -8.53 6.47
C TRP A 42 12.33 -9.52 5.44
N SER A 43 11.08 -9.32 5.04
CA SER A 43 10.46 -10.05 3.93
C SER A 43 11.20 -9.81 2.61
N ASP A 44 10.82 -10.59 1.60
CA ASP A 44 11.07 -10.21 0.21
C ASP A 44 10.41 -8.87 -0.12
N SER A 45 10.89 -8.24 -1.20
CA SER A 45 10.31 -7.00 -1.71
C SER A 45 8.90 -7.24 -2.23
N LEU A 46 7.95 -6.45 -1.77
CA LEU A 46 6.54 -6.52 -2.16
C LEU A 46 6.13 -5.23 -2.86
N ASN A 47 5.42 -5.35 -3.98
CA ASN A 47 4.82 -4.21 -4.64
C ASN A 47 3.46 -3.89 -4.00
N ALA A 48 3.28 -2.64 -3.61
CA ALA A 48 2.07 -2.16 -2.97
C ALA A 48 1.45 -1.02 -3.79
N ILE A 49 0.12 -0.96 -3.81
CA ILE A 49 -0.58 0.19 -4.36
C ILE A 49 -0.44 1.32 -3.35
N LEU A 50 0.09 2.46 -3.80
CA LEU A 50 0.13 3.67 -2.99
C LEU A 50 -1.18 4.43 -3.20
N ASP A 51 -2.03 4.46 -2.18
CA ASP A 51 -3.39 4.97 -2.28
C ASP A 51 -3.66 6.10 -1.29
N THR A 52 -3.68 7.32 -1.82
CA THR A 52 -4.03 8.52 -1.04
C THR A 52 -5.49 8.54 -0.59
N GLY A 53 -6.36 7.71 -1.17
CA GLY A 53 -7.74 7.53 -0.72
C GLY A 53 -7.86 6.60 0.50
N ALA A 54 -6.80 5.86 0.85
CA ALA A 54 -6.79 4.94 1.97
C ALA A 54 -6.23 5.62 3.24
N PRO A 55 -7.00 5.75 4.33
CA PRO A 55 -6.50 6.33 5.57
C PRO A 55 -5.45 5.44 6.25
N PHE A 56 -5.62 4.12 6.18
CA PHE A 56 -4.69 3.14 6.73
C PHE A 56 -4.19 2.21 5.62
N SER A 57 -2.97 1.70 5.78
CA SER A 57 -2.47 0.62 4.95
C SER A 57 -3.26 -0.68 5.17
N VAL A 58 -3.37 -1.50 4.14
CA VAL A 58 -4.08 -2.79 4.16
C VAL A 58 -3.11 -3.89 3.75
N ILE A 59 -2.98 -4.92 4.59
CA ILE A 59 -2.11 -6.07 4.34
C ILE A 59 -2.99 -7.34 4.22
N PRO A 60 -2.85 -8.13 3.13
CA PRO A 60 -3.60 -9.38 2.93
C PRO A 60 -3.20 -10.51 3.88
N LEU A 61 -4.09 -11.49 4.06
CA LEU A 61 -3.94 -12.57 5.04
C LEU A 61 -2.65 -13.37 4.88
N ASP A 62 -2.36 -13.83 3.67
CA ASP A 62 -1.16 -14.60 3.35
C ASP A 62 0.15 -13.85 3.62
N ILE A 63 0.13 -12.52 3.53
CA ILE A 63 1.29 -11.69 3.83
C ILE A 63 1.46 -11.52 5.34
N TRP A 64 0.41 -11.11 6.06
CA TRP A 64 0.59 -10.69 7.45
C TRP A 64 0.75 -11.84 8.45
N THR A 65 0.35 -13.07 8.09
CA THR A 65 0.50 -14.24 8.96
C THR A 65 1.95 -14.52 9.37
N ASP A 66 2.91 -14.14 8.54
CA ASP A 66 4.35 -14.35 8.80
C ASP A 66 5.03 -13.10 9.38
N LEU A 67 4.29 -12.00 9.57
CA LEU A 67 4.86 -10.74 10.04
C LEU A 67 4.91 -10.63 11.55
N GLU A 68 5.86 -9.85 12.03
CA GLU A 68 5.83 -9.34 13.40
C GLU A 68 4.68 -8.33 13.51
N THR A 69 3.62 -8.73 14.22
CA THR A 69 2.42 -7.92 14.39
C THR A 69 2.03 -7.77 15.85
N LYS A 70 1.49 -6.60 16.19
CA LYS A 70 0.83 -6.33 17.47
C LYS A 70 -0.62 -5.99 17.22
N ILE A 71 -1.49 -6.99 17.36
CA ILE A 71 -2.94 -6.83 17.20
C ILE A 71 -3.51 -6.00 18.34
N ILE A 72 -4.40 -5.06 18.01
CA ILE A 72 -5.06 -4.15 18.94
C ILE A 72 -6.53 -4.50 19.09
N THR A 73 -7.26 -4.66 17.98
CA THR A 73 -8.71 -4.93 17.99
C THR A 73 -9.18 -5.53 16.67
N GLU A 74 -10.38 -6.10 16.66
CA GLU A 74 -11.10 -6.48 15.46
C GLU A 74 -11.79 -5.26 14.81
N HIS A 75 -11.98 -5.31 13.49
CA HIS A 75 -12.66 -4.26 12.72
C HIS A 75 -13.24 -4.78 11.39
N GLU A 76 -13.97 -3.91 10.70
CA GLU A 76 -14.46 -4.14 9.34
C GLU A 76 -13.96 -3.02 8.42
N ILE A 77 -13.26 -3.37 7.34
CA ILE A 77 -12.89 -2.41 6.30
C ILE A 77 -14.13 -2.12 5.44
N ARG A 78 -14.32 -0.85 5.11
CA ARG A 78 -15.39 -0.37 4.22
C ARG A 78 -14.79 0.49 3.11
N GLY A 79 -15.28 0.31 1.89
CA GLY A 79 -14.92 1.13 0.75
C GLY A 79 -15.98 2.21 0.47
N ILE A 80 -16.15 2.53 -0.82
CA ILE A 80 -17.11 3.53 -1.30
C ILE A 80 -18.55 3.17 -0.92
N ASN A 81 -18.92 1.88 -0.99
CA ASN A 81 -20.23 1.40 -0.57
C ASN A 81 -20.17 0.97 0.91
N PRO A 82 -20.85 1.68 1.84
CA PRO A 82 -20.77 1.40 3.28
C PRO A 82 -21.69 0.27 3.74
N ARG A 83 -22.43 -0.37 2.81
CA ARG A 83 -23.36 -1.46 3.15
C ARG A 83 -22.63 -2.66 3.73
N LYS A 84 -23.31 -3.39 4.60
CA LYS A 84 -22.73 -4.50 5.38
C LYS A 84 -22.24 -5.64 4.49
N GLU A 85 -22.93 -5.93 3.39
CA GLU A 85 -22.51 -6.96 2.43
C GLU A 85 -21.21 -6.61 1.67
N CYS A 86 -20.76 -5.36 1.73
CA CYS A 86 -19.51 -4.90 1.13
C CYS A 86 -18.37 -4.74 2.15
N THR A 87 -18.54 -5.21 3.39
CA THR A 87 -17.49 -5.15 4.41
C THR A 87 -16.48 -6.26 4.23
N LEU A 88 -15.23 -5.99 4.60
CA LEU A 88 -14.18 -6.98 4.70
C LEU A 88 -13.71 -7.10 6.16
N PRO A 89 -13.81 -8.28 6.80
CA PRO A 89 -13.28 -8.48 8.14
C PRO A 89 -11.76 -8.25 8.19
N ALA A 90 -11.30 -7.55 9.22
CA ALA A 90 -9.89 -7.27 9.43
C ALA A 90 -9.55 -7.14 10.91
N LEU A 91 -8.27 -7.23 11.23
CA LEU A 91 -7.73 -6.80 12.51
C LEU A 91 -7.05 -5.44 12.35
N ILE A 92 -7.11 -4.60 13.37
CA ILE A 92 -6.27 -3.40 13.46
C ILE A 92 -5.08 -3.75 14.33
N GLY A 93 -3.89 -3.39 13.87
CA GLY A 93 -2.69 -3.55 14.67
C GLY A 93 -1.49 -2.86 14.05
N LYS A 94 -0.35 -3.04 14.70
CA LYS A 94 0.92 -2.44 14.27
C LYS A 94 1.85 -3.48 13.69
N THR A 95 2.64 -3.06 12.71
CA THR A 95 3.78 -3.81 12.18
C THR A 95 4.88 -2.83 11.76
N LYS A 96 6.00 -3.34 11.25
CA LYS A 96 7.13 -2.54 10.81
C LYS A 96 7.40 -2.73 9.33
N CYS A 97 7.71 -1.64 8.64
CA CYS A 97 8.07 -1.67 7.23
C CYS A 97 9.23 -0.73 6.89
N ILE A 98 9.80 -0.93 5.71
CA ILE A 98 10.63 0.04 5.01
C ILE A 98 10.10 0.24 3.60
N LEU A 99 10.19 1.47 3.11
CA LEU A 99 10.04 1.78 1.68
C LEU A 99 11.41 1.64 1.02
N LEU A 100 11.44 1.16 -0.22
CA LEU A 100 12.67 1.06 -1.01
C LEU A 100 12.40 1.25 -2.50
N ASP A 101 13.46 1.53 -3.26
CA ASP A 101 13.41 1.56 -4.72
C ASP A 101 14.50 0.68 -5.36
N GLU A 102 14.46 0.58 -6.69
CA GLU A 102 15.38 -0.23 -7.49
C GLU A 102 16.84 0.29 -7.45
N GLU A 103 17.04 1.55 -7.04
CA GLU A 103 18.37 2.17 -6.90
C GLU A 103 19.00 1.86 -5.54
N GLY A 104 18.30 1.11 -4.69
CA GLY A 104 18.75 0.74 -3.35
C GLY A 104 18.54 1.84 -2.32
N ASN A 105 17.80 2.91 -2.65
CA ASN A 105 17.38 3.88 -1.65
C ASN A 105 16.34 3.22 -0.75
N GLN A 106 16.39 3.53 0.56
CA GLN A 106 15.41 3.04 1.52
C GLN A 106 15.07 4.11 2.55
N SER A 107 13.87 4.01 3.11
CA SER A 107 13.47 4.79 4.28
C SER A 107 14.13 4.24 5.54
N LYS A 108 14.02 5.00 6.62
CA LYS A 108 14.14 4.43 7.97
C LYS A 108 13.04 3.39 8.19
N GLU A 109 13.25 2.53 9.20
CA GLU A 109 12.19 1.64 9.70
C GLU A 109 11.01 2.48 10.21
N LEU A 110 9.81 2.12 9.75
CA LEU A 110 8.55 2.75 10.13
C LEU A 110 7.74 1.74 10.94
N GLU A 111 7.24 2.14 12.11
CA GLU A 111 6.15 1.41 12.77
C GLU A 111 4.83 1.99 12.29
N ILE A 112 3.97 1.14 11.73
CA ILE A 112 2.76 1.57 11.01
C ILE A 112 1.52 0.90 11.60
N LEU A 113 0.44 1.66 11.72
CA LEU A 113 -0.90 1.15 12.02
C LEU A 113 -1.59 0.70 10.72
N CYS A 114 -2.05 -0.55 10.69
CA CYS A 114 -2.60 -1.17 9.49
C CYS A 114 -3.91 -1.92 9.76
N TYR A 115 -4.66 -2.14 8.69
CA TYR A 115 -5.63 -3.21 8.61
C TYR A 115 -4.96 -4.49 8.14
N PHE A 116 -5.06 -5.55 8.94
CA PHE A 116 -4.70 -6.91 8.58
C PHE A 116 -5.96 -7.64 8.11
N ALA A 117 -6.15 -7.72 6.80
CA ALA A 117 -7.35 -8.32 6.22
C ALA A 117 -7.40 -9.82 6.52
N LEU A 118 -8.58 -10.35 6.83
CA LEU A 118 -8.80 -11.79 7.01
C LEU A 118 -9.08 -12.50 5.68
N SER A 119 -8.51 -11.99 4.58
CA SER A 119 -8.74 -12.44 3.22
C SER A 119 -7.60 -11.99 2.30
N ASN A 120 -7.42 -12.72 1.20
CA ASN A 120 -6.48 -12.38 0.10
C ASN A 120 -7.18 -11.70 -1.09
N LEU A 121 -8.44 -11.27 -0.91
CA LEU A 121 -9.20 -10.56 -1.94
C LEU A 121 -8.81 -9.08 -2.08
N VAL A 122 -7.84 -8.63 -1.30
CA VAL A 122 -7.32 -7.25 -1.34
C VAL A 122 -5.85 -7.26 -1.74
N PRO A 123 -5.39 -6.24 -2.48
CA PRO A 123 -3.97 -6.04 -2.68
C PRO A 123 -3.32 -5.46 -1.41
N ILE A 124 -1.99 -5.41 -1.40
CA ILE A 124 -1.27 -4.58 -0.43
C ILE A 124 -1.52 -3.11 -0.78
N ILE A 125 -2.05 -2.35 0.19
CA ILE A 125 -2.29 -0.92 0.05
C ILE A 125 -1.41 -0.19 1.07
N VAL A 126 -0.68 0.82 0.61
CA VAL A 126 0.00 1.80 1.45
C VAL A 126 -0.87 3.05 1.53
N GLY A 127 -1.40 3.30 2.74
CA GLY A 127 -2.29 4.42 3.04
C GLY A 127 -1.59 5.56 3.78
N PHE A 128 -2.38 6.55 4.19
CA PHE A 128 -1.82 7.80 4.73
C PHE A 128 -1.19 7.69 6.11
N LYS A 129 -1.87 7.04 7.04
CA LYS A 129 -1.48 6.97 8.44
C LYS A 129 -0.10 6.32 8.58
N ASP A 130 0.79 6.98 9.31
CA ASP A 130 2.14 6.54 9.68
C ASP A 130 3.14 6.32 8.52
N ILE A 131 2.68 6.26 7.26
CA ILE A 131 3.55 6.27 6.07
C ILE A 131 3.45 7.61 5.37
N LEU A 132 2.41 7.85 4.56
CA LEU A 132 2.43 8.97 3.62
C LEU A 132 2.42 10.35 4.31
N GLU A 133 1.91 10.44 5.54
CA GLU A 133 1.95 11.69 6.33
C GLU A 133 3.36 12.06 6.84
N ASN A 134 4.31 11.11 6.84
CA ASN A 134 5.67 11.32 7.35
C ASN A 134 6.68 11.72 6.27
N PHE A 135 6.30 11.71 4.99
CA PHE A 135 7.17 12.06 3.88
C PHE A 135 6.69 13.32 3.17
N ARG A 136 7.63 14.06 2.57
CA ARG A 136 7.26 14.91 1.45
C ARG A 136 7.04 14.02 0.24
N ILE A 137 5.86 14.11 -0.33
CA ILE A 137 5.45 13.27 -1.45
C ILE A 137 5.25 14.11 -2.70
N CYS A 138 5.68 13.58 -3.84
CA CYS A 138 5.46 14.19 -5.15
C CYS A 138 4.95 13.13 -6.12
N PHE A 139 3.85 13.44 -6.80
CA PHE A 139 3.34 12.66 -7.93
C PHE A 139 3.13 13.61 -9.10
N ASN A 140 3.91 13.42 -10.16
CA ASN A 140 3.78 14.16 -11.39
C ASN A 140 3.64 13.17 -12.54
N TYR A 141 2.39 12.94 -12.92
CA TYR A 141 2.07 12.01 -13.98
C TYR A 141 2.55 12.48 -15.36
N LYS A 142 2.46 13.78 -15.64
CA LYS A 142 2.90 14.35 -16.93
C LYS A 142 4.39 14.11 -17.15
N ASP A 143 5.17 14.23 -16.09
CA ASP A 143 6.63 14.05 -16.12
C ASP A 143 7.05 12.64 -15.69
N ASN A 144 6.10 11.70 -15.56
CA ASN A 144 6.29 10.32 -15.09
C ASN A 144 7.23 10.21 -13.87
N THR A 145 7.06 11.13 -12.91
CA THR A 145 7.92 11.23 -11.73
C THR A 145 7.08 11.05 -10.48
N ALA A 146 7.48 10.13 -9.60
CA ALA A 146 6.87 9.94 -8.30
C ALA A 146 7.91 9.57 -7.24
N PHE A 147 7.84 10.18 -6.06
CA PHE A 147 8.77 9.87 -4.96
C PHE A 147 8.24 10.26 -3.58
N ALA A 148 8.83 9.66 -2.55
CA ALA A 148 8.82 10.13 -1.16
C ALA A 148 10.21 10.63 -0.75
N GLU A 149 10.24 11.71 0.03
CA GLU A 149 11.46 12.36 0.52
C GLU A 149 11.35 12.57 2.04
N GLU A 150 12.32 12.04 2.80
CA GLU A 150 12.45 12.31 4.24
C GLU A 150 12.87 13.76 4.46
N ARG A 151 12.25 14.44 5.43
CA ARG A 151 12.67 15.77 5.89
C ARG A 151 13.74 15.69 6.97
#